data_AF-A0A920LZM3-F1
#
_entry.id   AF-A0A920LZM3-F1
#
_cell.length_a   1.000
_cell.length_b   1.000
_cell.length_c   1.000
_cell.angle_alpha   90.00
_cell.angle_beta   90.00
_cell.angle_gamma   90.00
#
_symmetry.space_group_name_H-M   'P 1'
#
loop_
_entity.id
_entity.type
_entity.pdbx_description
1 polymer ?
#
loop_
_entity_poly.entity_id
_entity_poly.type
_entity_poly.pdbx_seq_one_letter_code
_entity_poly.pdbx_strand_id
1 'polypeptide(L)'
;MRPDAQELLSGKEDVVFELLEREARAAVDNDGADTLILGSTTMHQSHSYLVSKLEVPILNPELIALKVCENLVELGIAHSKSAYLSGSY
;
A
#
# COMPACT_ATOMS: atom_id res chain seq x y z
N MET A 1 -17.89 -7.45 14.88
CA MET A 1 -17.96 -7.75 13.43
C MET A 1 -16.63 -7.32 12.84
N ARG A 2 -15.87 -8.21 12.19
CA ARG A 2 -14.63 -7.81 11.50
C ARG A 2 -15.07 -7.10 10.20
N PRO A 3 -14.48 -5.95 9.82
CA PRO A 3 -14.76 -5.36 8.53
C PRO A 3 -14.37 -6.38 7.45
N ASP A 4 -15.31 -6.70 6.54
CA ASP A 4 -15.02 -7.54 5.40
C ASP A 4 -14.34 -6.68 4.33
N ALA A 5 -13.06 -6.93 4.09
CA ALA A 5 -12.27 -6.22 3.09
C ALA A 5 -12.81 -6.44 1.66
N GLN A 6 -13.47 -7.57 1.39
CA GLN A 6 -14.13 -7.83 0.10
C GLN A 6 -15.44 -7.04 -0.05
N GLU A 7 -16.18 -6.79 1.03
CA GLU A 7 -17.37 -5.93 0.98
C GLU A 7 -17.02 -4.43 0.85
N LEU A 8 -15.79 -4.02 1.18
CA LEU A 8 -15.41 -2.61 1.16
C LEU A 8 -15.47 -1.99 -0.24
N LEU A 9 -15.26 -2.79 -1.28
CA LEU A 9 -15.16 -2.35 -2.67
C LEU A 9 -16.23 -2.97 -3.59
N SER A 10 -16.92 -4.04 -3.14
CA SER A 10 -17.83 -4.79 -4.01
C SER A 10 -18.98 -3.91 -4.53
N GLY A 11 -19.09 -3.82 -5.87
CA GLY A 11 -20.11 -3.04 -6.56
C GLY A 11 -19.90 -1.52 -6.59
N LYS A 12 -18.76 -1.01 -6.09
CA LYS A 12 -18.41 0.43 -6.12
C LYS A 12 -17.02 0.70 -6.70
N GLU A 13 -16.38 -0.31 -7.29
CA GLU A 13 -14.99 -0.26 -7.78
C GLU A 13 -14.76 0.93 -8.71
N ASP A 14 -15.62 1.13 -9.71
CA ASP A 14 -15.48 2.22 -10.69
C ASP A 14 -15.48 3.61 -10.02
N VAL A 15 -16.42 3.86 -9.10
CA VAL A 15 -16.50 5.13 -8.37
C VAL A 15 -15.29 5.33 -7.47
N VAL A 16 -14.85 4.28 -6.78
CA VAL A 16 -13.69 4.36 -5.89
C VAL A 16 -12.40 4.57 -6.69
N PHE A 17 -12.27 3.94 -7.86
CA PHE A 17 -11.07 4.05 -8.70
C PHE A 17 -10.97 5.44 -9.32
N GLU A 18 -12.08 6.03 -9.78
CA GLU A 18 -12.11 7.41 -10.25
C GLU A 18 -11.75 8.41 -9.14
N LEU A 19 -12.28 8.21 -7.92
CA LEU A 19 -11.93 9.06 -6.77
C LEU A 19 -10.45 8.93 -6.42
N LEU A 20 -9.91 7.71 -6.44
CA LEU A 20 -8.49 7.48 -6.20
C LEU A 20 -7.60 8.10 -7.28
N GLU A 21 -7.95 7.97 -8.55
CA GLU A 21 -7.21 8.61 -9.64
C GLU A 21 -7.23 10.12 -9.50
N ARG A 22 -8.39 10.71 -9.14
CA ARG A 22 -8.48 12.16 -8.92
C ARG A 22 -7.52 12.64 -7.84
N GLU A 23 -7.53 11.99 -6.67
CA GLU A 23 -6.63 12.37 -5.57
C GLU A 23 -5.16 12.11 -5.91
N ALA A 24 -4.87 11.00 -6.60
CA ALA A 24 -3.52 10.68 -7.03
C ALA A 24 -2.97 11.70 -8.04
N ARG A 25 -3.79 12.15 -9.02
CA ARG A 25 -3.42 13.24 -9.94
C ARG A 25 -3.21 14.55 -9.19
N ALA A 26 -4.10 14.89 -8.26
CA ALA A 26 -3.94 16.09 -7.46
C ALA A 26 -2.62 16.09 -6.67
N ALA A 27 -2.22 14.95 -6.12
CA ALA A 27 -0.93 14.81 -5.43
C ALA A 27 0.27 14.98 -6.38
N VAL A 28 0.19 14.48 -7.62
CA VAL A 28 1.25 14.66 -8.62
C VAL A 28 1.31 16.11 -9.08
N ASP A 29 0.19 16.67 -9.53
CA ASP A 29 0.12 17.97 -10.20
C ASP A 29 0.30 19.14 -9.24
N ASN A 30 -0.30 19.08 -8.05
CA ASN A 30 -0.34 20.21 -7.11
C ASN A 30 0.71 20.10 -6.00
N ASP A 31 1.00 18.88 -5.54
CA ASP A 31 1.96 18.65 -4.45
C ASP A 31 3.35 18.25 -4.96
N GLY A 32 3.49 17.96 -6.25
CA GLY A 32 4.75 17.55 -6.86
C GLY A 32 5.20 16.15 -6.46
N ALA A 33 4.26 15.26 -6.11
CA ALA A 33 4.58 13.88 -5.79
C ALA A 33 5.18 13.16 -7.00
N ASP A 34 6.40 12.66 -6.86
CA ASP A 34 7.11 11.90 -7.90
C ASP A 34 6.96 10.38 -7.73
N THR A 35 6.30 9.93 -6.66
CA THR A 35 5.98 8.54 -6.33
C THR A 35 4.79 8.51 -5.39
N LEU A 36 3.90 7.52 -5.53
CA LEU A 36 2.73 7.32 -4.67
C LEU A 36 2.76 5.95 -4.00
N ILE A 37 2.17 5.83 -2.81
CA ILE A 37 1.97 4.56 -2.11
C ILE A 37 0.50 4.38 -1.78
N LEU A 38 -0.04 3.18 -2.02
CA LEU A 38 -1.42 2.89 -1.64
C LEU A 38 -1.56 2.88 -0.12
N GLY A 39 -2.64 3.49 0.38
CA GLY A 39 -2.91 3.59 1.82
C GLY A 39 -3.47 2.32 2.47
N SER A 40 -3.74 1.26 1.70
CA SER A 40 -4.24 -0.02 2.22
C SER A 40 -3.71 -1.20 1.40
N THR A 41 -3.48 -2.33 2.07
CA THR A 41 -3.10 -3.61 1.44
C THR A 41 -4.26 -4.27 0.69
N THR A 42 -5.51 -3.88 0.98
CA THR A 42 -6.70 -4.49 0.33
C THR A 42 -7.03 -3.89 -1.04
N MET A 43 -6.15 -3.06 -1.62
CA MET A 43 -6.40 -2.26 -2.83
C MET A 43 -5.70 -2.80 -4.09
N HIS A 44 -5.56 -4.12 -4.21
CA HIS A 44 -4.82 -4.76 -5.31
C HIS A 44 -5.32 -4.35 -6.71
N GLN A 45 -6.63 -4.31 -6.93
CA GLN A 45 -7.19 -3.89 -8.21
C GLN A 45 -6.94 -2.40 -8.50
N SER A 46 -6.96 -1.55 -7.46
CA SER A 46 -6.65 -0.12 -7.58
C SER A 46 -5.19 0.12 -7.95
N HIS A 47 -4.26 -0.74 -7.51
CA HIS A 47 -2.84 -0.64 -7.89
C HIS A 47 -2.68 -0.72 -9.42
N SER A 48 -3.17 -1.82 -10.01
CA SER A 48 -3.10 -2.04 -11.46
C SER A 48 -3.80 -0.94 -12.24
N TYR A 49 -4.94 -0.46 -11.75
CA TYR A 49 -5.67 0.65 -12.36
C TYR A 49 -4.81 1.94 -12.37
N LEU A 50 -4.31 2.39 -11.21
CA LEU A 50 -3.54 3.62 -11.10
C LEU A 50 -2.22 3.59 -11.87
N VAL A 51 -1.53 2.44 -11.88
CA VAL A 51 -0.31 2.24 -12.68
C VAL A 51 -0.57 2.44 -14.18
N SER A 52 -1.77 2.10 -14.66
CA SER A 52 -2.14 2.32 -16.06
C SER A 52 -2.49 3.78 -16.41
N LYS A 53 -2.70 4.62 -15.40
CA LYS A 53 -3.25 5.99 -15.54
C LYS A 53 -2.25 7.10 -15.26
N LEU A 54 -1.24 6.81 -14.44
CA LEU A 54 -0.30 7.80 -13.92
C LEU A 54 1.12 7.47 -14.39
N GLU A 55 1.90 8.51 -14.60
CA GLU A 55 3.29 8.46 -15.06
C GLU A 55 4.30 8.20 -13.94
N VAL A 56 3.90 8.42 -12.68
CA VAL A 56 4.75 8.21 -11.50
C VAL A 56 4.65 6.77 -10.98
N PRO A 57 5.71 6.23 -10.35
CA PRO A 57 5.65 4.91 -9.73
C PRO A 57 4.59 4.83 -8.64
N ILE A 58 3.79 3.75 -8.66
CA ILE A 58 2.80 3.45 -7.64
C ILE A 58 3.26 2.22 -6.84
N LEU A 59 3.46 2.40 -5.55
CA LEU A 59 3.95 1.40 -4.62
C LEU A 59 2.78 0.61 -4.02
N ASN A 60 2.81 -0.72 -4.18
CA ASN A 60 1.94 -1.63 -3.44
C ASN A 60 2.61 -1.96 -2.09
N PRO A 61 2.05 -1.50 -0.95
CA PRO A 61 2.66 -1.72 0.37
C PRO A 61 2.74 -3.21 0.75
N GLU A 62 1.83 -4.07 0.30
CA GLU A 62 1.83 -5.49 0.62
C GLU A 62 3.06 -6.19 0.04
N LEU A 63 3.28 -6.02 -1.28
CA LEU A 63 4.40 -6.63 -1.98
C LEU A 63 5.74 -6.08 -1.46
N ILE A 64 5.80 -4.79 -1.17
CA ILE A 64 7.00 -4.16 -0.60
C ILE A 64 7.31 -4.75 0.78
N ALA A 65 6.31 -4.86 1.66
CA ALA A 65 6.50 -5.45 2.98
C ALA A 65 7.01 -6.89 2.89
N LEU A 66 6.48 -7.69 1.96
CA LEU A 66 6.95 -9.05 1.73
C LEU A 66 8.42 -9.08 1.29
N LYS A 67 8.81 -8.23 0.33
CA LYS A 67 10.21 -8.16 -0.14
C LYS A 67 11.18 -7.64 0.92
N VAL A 68 10.74 -6.69 1.75
CA VAL A 68 11.53 -6.25 2.91
C VAL A 68 11.70 -7.39 3.89
N CYS A 69 10.64 -8.17 4.17
CA CYS A 69 10.71 -9.33 5.06
C CYS A 69 11.68 -10.41 4.54
N GLU A 70 11.58 -10.76 3.24
CA GLU A 70 12.52 -11.70 2.60
C GLU A 70 13.97 -11.26 2.78
N ASN A 71 14.29 -9.99 2.50
CA ASN A 71 15.64 -9.47 2.67
C ASN A 71 16.14 -9.56 4.12
N LEU A 72 15.28 -9.26 5.11
CA LEU A 72 15.63 -9.37 6.52
C LEU A 72 15.97 -10.83 6.90
N VAL A 73 15.17 -11.78 6.42
CA VAL A 73 15.39 -13.21 6.66
C VAL A 73 16.69 -13.68 6.00
N GLU A 74 16.92 -13.32 4.73
CA GLU A 74 18.12 -13.71 3.99
C GLU A 74 19.41 -13.18 4.61
N LEU A 75 19.37 -11.95 5.15
CA LEU A 75 20.51 -11.32 5.81
C LEU A 75 20.66 -11.74 7.29
N GLY A 76 19.75 -12.56 7.83
CA GLY A 76 19.76 -12.94 9.25
C GLY A 76 19.50 -11.77 10.20
N ILE A 77 18.78 -10.74 9.76
CA ILE A 77 18.47 -9.53 10.54
C ILE A 77 17.10 -9.71 11.21
N ALA A 78 17.03 -9.41 12.51
CA ALA A 78 15.79 -9.41 13.29
C ALA A 78 15.72 -8.19 14.21
N HIS A 79 14.53 -7.90 14.75
CA HIS A 79 14.37 -6.86 15.76
C HIS A 79 15.28 -7.10 16.96
N SER A 80 16.09 -6.09 17.31
CA SER A 80 16.96 -6.13 18.49
C SER A 80 16.14 -6.35 19.76
N LYS A 81 16.50 -7.36 20.56
CA LYS A 81 15.84 -7.65 21.85
C LYS A 81 16.19 -6.64 22.95
N SER A 82 17.28 -5.87 22.79
CA SER A 82 17.61 -4.78 23.72
C SER A 82 16.75 -3.53 23.48
N ALA A 83 16.35 -3.28 22.23
CA ALA A 83 15.51 -2.14 21.86
C ALA A 83 14.01 -2.48 21.88
N TYR A 84 13.65 -3.70 21.46
CA TYR A 84 12.29 -4.21 21.39
C TYR A 84 12.14 -5.40 22.35
N LEU A 85 11.81 -5.08 23.61
CA LEU A 85 11.52 -6.07 24.63
C LEU A 85 10.34 -6.93 24.18
N SER A 86 10.51 -8.25 24.16
CA SER A 86 9.36 -9.16 24.11
C SER A 86 8.64 -9.03 25.45
N GLY A 87 7.41 -8.53 25.43
CA GLY A 87 6.62 -8.35 26.65
C GLY A 87 6.61 -9.62 27.49
N SER A 88 7.06 -9.50 28.73
CA SER A 88 6.81 -10.51 29.77
C SER A 88 5.36 -10.28 30.22
N TYR A 89 4.43 -11.02 29.61
CA TYR A 89 3.07 -11.15 30.14
C TYR A 89 3.01 -12.34 31.09
#